data_AF-A0A162FAT8-F1
#
_entry.id   AF-A0A162FAT8-F1
#
_cell.length_a   1.000
_cell.length_b   1.000
_cell.length_c   1.000
_cell.angle_alpha   90.00
_cell.angle_beta   90.00
_cell.angle_gamma   90.00
#
_symmetry.space_group_name_H-M   'P 1'
#
loop_
_entity.id
_entity.type
_entity.pdbx_description
1 polymer ?
#
loop_
_entity_poly.entity_id
_entity_poly.type
_entity_poly.pdbx_seq_one_letter_code
_entity_poly.pdbx_strand_id
1 'polypeptide(L)'
;MSCEKYQKKNLETQTQEKNRIECTENGCSGTYTGPEFINGQDIAHQFSNKMSGNVGDKLKELYREKNYKKVDFSSIKMTTQGMGSGKVVYYLFIPFTSVNSKCEAYTSFDHVGGWNHAPALNKRKRELEGVTLEGHTLDISKITKTPEGLQEFWIQWKNKKTQSDCK
;
A
#
# COMPACT_ATOMS: atom_id res chain seq x y z
N MET A 1 -10.12 -36.66 -18.49
CA MET A 1 -9.85 -35.21 -18.32
C MET A 1 -10.36 -34.76 -16.95
N SER A 2 -9.54 -34.79 -15.88
CA SER A 2 -9.95 -34.20 -14.57
C SER A 2 -8.78 -33.86 -13.62
N CYS A 3 -7.57 -34.39 -13.80
CA CYS A 3 -6.46 -34.08 -12.87
C CYS A 3 -5.90 -32.66 -13.00
N GLU A 4 -5.87 -32.07 -14.20
CA GLU A 4 -5.23 -30.76 -14.43
C GLU A 4 -5.98 -29.58 -13.79
N LYS A 5 -7.32 -29.64 -13.71
CA LYS A 5 -8.13 -28.58 -13.10
C LYS A 5 -8.02 -28.54 -11.57
N TYR A 6 -7.85 -29.69 -10.94
CA TYR A 6 -7.71 -29.79 -9.47
C TYR A 6 -6.34 -29.30 -8.98
N GLN A 7 -5.26 -29.54 -9.73
CA GLN A 7 -3.94 -29.04 -9.40
C GLN A 7 -3.85 -27.51 -9.52
N LYS A 8 -4.48 -26.92 -10.56
CA LYS A 8 -4.53 -25.46 -10.76
C LYS A 8 -5.26 -24.74 -9.63
N LYS A 9 -6.42 -25.28 -9.20
CA LYS A 9 -7.22 -24.72 -8.10
C LYS A 9 -6.50 -24.80 -6.74
N ASN A 10 -5.74 -25.87 -6.48
CA ASN A 10 -4.96 -25.99 -5.24
C ASN A 10 -3.73 -25.07 -5.20
N LEU A 11 -3.05 -24.85 -6.33
CA LEU A 11 -1.99 -23.85 -6.42
C LEU A 11 -2.53 -22.43 -6.22
N GLU A 12 -3.65 -22.07 -6.86
CA GLU A 12 -4.27 -20.75 -6.70
C GLU A 12 -4.67 -20.46 -5.25
N THR A 13 -5.25 -21.43 -4.55
CA THR A 13 -5.63 -21.30 -3.13
C THR A 13 -4.40 -21.20 -2.20
N GLN A 14 -3.35 -21.99 -2.42
CA GLN A 14 -2.11 -21.90 -1.65
C GLN A 14 -1.33 -20.60 -1.89
N THR A 15 -1.44 -20.02 -3.09
CA THR A 15 -0.80 -18.75 -3.44
C THR A 15 -1.59 -17.56 -2.87
N GLN A 16 -2.91 -17.70 -2.69
CA GLN A 16 -3.76 -16.69 -2.04
C GLN A 16 -3.49 -16.58 -0.52
N GLU A 17 -3.28 -17.67 0.20
CA GLU A 17 -2.98 -17.63 1.64
C GLU A 17 -1.59 -17.02 1.94
N LYS A 18 -0.58 -17.31 1.11
CA LYS A 18 0.79 -16.80 1.32
C LYS A 18 0.94 -15.30 1.11
N ASN A 19 -0.03 -14.64 0.46
CA ASN A 19 0.03 -13.23 0.06
C ASN A 19 -1.05 -12.38 0.75
N ARG A 20 -1.50 -12.80 1.93
CA ARG A 20 -2.50 -12.08 2.71
C ARG A 20 -1.89 -10.81 3.32
N ILE A 21 -2.68 -9.73 3.30
CA ILE A 21 -2.39 -8.51 4.05
C ILE A 21 -3.24 -8.54 5.30
N GLU A 22 -2.61 -8.28 6.43
CA GLU A 22 -3.24 -8.22 7.74
C GLU A 22 -3.14 -6.80 8.29
N CYS A 23 -4.26 -6.26 8.74
CA CYS A 23 -4.36 -4.92 9.29
C CYS A 23 -4.91 -4.96 10.70
N THR A 24 -4.26 -4.21 11.59
CA THR A 24 -4.66 -3.98 12.98
C THR A 24 -4.84 -2.48 13.22
N GLU A 25 -5.12 -2.08 14.45
CA GLU A 25 -5.12 -0.66 14.82
C GLU A 25 -3.72 0.00 14.76
N ASN A 26 -2.65 -0.82 14.71
CA ASN A 26 -1.26 -0.36 14.76
C ASN A 26 -0.58 -0.34 13.39
N GLY A 27 -1.25 -0.80 12.34
CA GLY A 27 -0.70 -0.83 10.99
C GLY A 27 -1.17 -2.02 10.16
N CYS A 28 -0.69 -2.06 8.93
CA CYS A 28 -0.90 -3.19 8.02
C CYS A 28 0.44 -3.83 7.65
N SER A 29 0.46 -5.15 7.52
CA SER A 29 1.64 -5.90 7.10
C SER A 29 1.27 -7.03 6.15
N GLY A 30 2.24 -7.46 5.35
CA GLY A 30 2.09 -8.64 4.53
C GLY A 30 3.39 -8.99 3.82
N THR A 31 3.44 -10.21 3.32
CA THR A 31 4.53 -10.67 2.46
C THR A 31 3.93 -11.21 1.18
N TYR A 32 4.48 -10.81 0.04
CA TYR A 32 4.27 -11.49 -1.23
C TYR A 32 5.42 -12.46 -1.47
N THR A 33 5.11 -13.69 -1.88
CA THR A 33 6.12 -14.64 -2.38
C THR A 33 5.62 -15.29 -3.65
N GLY A 34 6.28 -15.03 -4.78
CA GLY A 34 5.82 -15.54 -6.07
C GLY A 34 6.59 -14.98 -7.26
N PRO A 35 6.10 -15.23 -8.48
CA PRO A 35 6.69 -14.69 -9.69
C PRO A 35 6.67 -13.17 -9.72
N GLU A 36 7.72 -12.55 -10.23
CA GLU A 36 7.74 -11.09 -10.45
C GLU A 36 6.72 -10.69 -11.50
N PHE A 37 6.74 -11.40 -12.64
CA PHE A 37 5.86 -11.17 -13.77
C PHE A 37 5.04 -12.42 -14.10
N ILE A 38 3.76 -12.23 -14.43
CA ILE A 38 2.90 -13.24 -15.03
C ILE A 38 2.26 -12.62 -16.26
N ASN A 39 2.48 -13.21 -17.44
CA ASN A 39 1.96 -12.71 -18.73
C ASN A 39 2.32 -11.23 -18.98
N GLY A 40 3.52 -10.80 -18.59
CA GLY A 40 3.99 -9.42 -18.72
C GLY A 40 3.40 -8.41 -17.72
N GLN A 41 2.53 -8.85 -16.80
CA GLN A 41 2.06 -8.01 -15.70
C GLN A 41 2.98 -8.13 -14.49
N ASP A 42 3.35 -7.01 -13.91
CA ASP A 42 4.15 -6.94 -12.68
C ASP A 42 3.27 -7.32 -11.47
N ILE A 43 3.28 -8.60 -11.10
CA ILE A 43 2.47 -9.14 -10.01
C ILE A 43 3.07 -8.75 -8.66
N ALA A 44 4.40 -8.66 -8.57
CA ALA A 44 5.07 -8.22 -7.37
C ALA A 44 4.68 -6.76 -7.03
N HIS A 45 4.62 -5.86 -8.01
CA HIS A 45 4.18 -4.47 -7.78
C HIS A 45 2.68 -4.34 -7.52
N GLN A 46 1.85 -5.27 -8.00
CA GLN A 46 0.43 -5.32 -7.59
C GLN A 46 0.26 -5.54 -6.08
N PHE A 47 1.26 -6.09 -5.39
CA PHE A 47 1.23 -6.22 -3.94
C PHE A 47 1.21 -4.86 -3.22
N SER A 48 2.02 -3.89 -3.62
CA SER A 48 2.02 -2.55 -3.01
C SER A 48 0.75 -1.76 -3.33
N ASN A 49 0.16 -1.97 -4.51
CA ASN A 49 -1.19 -1.48 -4.84
C ASN A 49 -2.24 -2.05 -3.86
N LYS A 50 -2.22 -3.37 -3.63
CA LYS A 50 -3.16 -4.02 -2.71
C LYS A 50 -2.93 -3.57 -1.26
N MET A 51 -1.68 -3.42 -0.83
CA MET A 51 -1.32 -2.88 0.49
C MET A 51 -1.90 -1.48 0.68
N SER A 52 -1.71 -0.60 -0.31
CA SER A 52 -2.23 0.78 -0.28
C SER A 52 -3.74 0.84 -0.09
N GLY A 53 -4.49 0.01 -0.82
CA GLY A 53 -5.94 -0.12 -0.64
C GLY A 53 -6.33 -0.56 0.77
N ASN A 54 -5.68 -1.61 1.30
CA ASN A 54 -5.97 -2.13 2.64
C ASN A 54 -5.65 -1.09 3.74
N VAL A 55 -4.53 -0.37 3.62
CA VAL A 55 -4.19 0.72 4.55
C VAL A 55 -5.24 1.82 4.50
N GLY A 56 -5.62 2.28 3.30
CA GLY A 56 -6.63 3.32 3.15
C GLY A 56 -7.99 2.93 3.73
N ASP A 57 -8.41 1.68 3.54
CA ASP A 57 -9.68 1.19 4.10
C ASP A 57 -9.61 1.03 5.63
N LYS A 58 -8.50 0.53 6.16
CA LYS A 58 -8.30 0.43 7.61
C LYS A 58 -8.26 1.81 8.28
N LEU A 59 -7.60 2.81 7.68
CA LEU A 59 -7.60 4.17 8.20
C LEU A 59 -9.02 4.77 8.26
N LYS A 60 -9.85 4.53 7.24
CA LYS A 60 -11.27 4.97 7.26
C LYS A 60 -12.08 4.23 8.32
N GLU A 61 -11.83 2.94 8.51
CA GLU A 61 -12.48 2.14 9.57
C GLU A 61 -12.16 2.70 10.94
N LEU A 62 -10.88 2.84 11.28
CA LEU A 62 -10.42 3.38 12.56
C LEU A 62 -10.97 4.80 12.79
N TYR A 63 -11.03 5.62 11.75
CA TYR A 63 -11.64 6.95 11.82
C TYR A 63 -13.12 6.92 12.20
N ARG A 64 -13.92 6.00 11.63
CA ARG A 64 -15.35 5.83 11.98
C ARG A 64 -15.51 5.35 13.43
N GLU A 65 -14.57 4.54 13.90
CA GLU A 65 -14.50 4.05 15.30
C GLU A 65 -13.97 5.11 16.27
N LYS A 66 -13.65 6.32 15.80
CA LYS A 66 -13.02 7.40 16.58
C LYS A 66 -11.61 7.04 17.11
N ASN A 67 -10.97 6.03 16.52
CA ASN A 67 -9.57 5.70 16.74
C ASN A 67 -8.71 6.44 15.71
N TYR A 68 -8.34 7.68 16.01
CA TYR A 68 -7.71 8.57 15.06
C TYR A 68 -6.23 8.23 14.84
N LYS A 69 -5.88 7.91 13.59
CA LYS A 69 -4.54 7.47 13.19
C LYS A 69 -4.03 8.22 11.97
N LYS A 70 -2.71 8.16 11.79
CA LYS A 70 -2.01 8.44 10.53
C LYS A 70 -0.90 7.42 10.32
N VAL A 71 -0.41 7.29 9.09
CA VAL A 71 0.75 6.44 8.82
C VAL A 71 2.02 7.10 9.36
N ASP A 72 2.88 6.30 9.99
CA ASP A 72 4.24 6.70 10.35
C ASP A 72 5.19 6.32 9.22
N PHE A 73 5.41 7.26 8.30
CA PHE A 73 6.32 7.06 7.17
C PHE A 73 7.74 6.69 7.58
N SER A 74 8.22 7.19 8.73
CA SER A 74 9.60 6.95 9.17
C SER A 74 9.84 5.51 9.62
N SER A 75 8.76 4.82 10.00
CA SER A 75 8.79 3.44 10.49
C SER A 75 8.32 2.42 9.44
N ILE A 76 8.02 2.85 8.21
CA ILE A 76 7.70 1.94 7.11
C ILE A 76 8.88 0.99 6.86
N LYS A 77 8.59 -0.31 6.77
CA LYS A 77 9.57 -1.33 6.39
C LYS A 77 9.19 -1.88 5.02
N MET A 78 10.15 -1.80 4.10
CA MET A 78 10.00 -2.26 2.72
C MET A 78 11.24 -3.05 2.33
N THR A 79 11.08 -4.34 2.04
CA THR A 79 12.20 -5.20 1.64
C THR A 79 11.79 -6.09 0.50
N THR A 80 12.68 -6.23 -0.48
CA THR A 80 12.55 -7.18 -1.57
C THR A 80 13.73 -8.14 -1.54
N GLN A 81 13.50 -9.37 -1.98
CA GLN A 81 14.54 -10.35 -2.31
C GLN A 81 14.16 -11.06 -3.61
N GLY A 82 15.11 -11.21 -4.51
CA GLY A 82 14.93 -11.83 -5.82
C GLY A 82 14.27 -10.92 -6.87
N MET A 83 14.13 -9.60 -6.64
CA MET A 83 13.59 -8.69 -7.65
C MET A 83 14.57 -8.52 -8.82
N GLY A 84 14.07 -8.65 -10.05
CA GLY A 84 14.84 -8.80 -11.27
C GLY A 84 15.29 -10.23 -11.60
N SER A 85 15.03 -11.20 -10.71
CA SER A 85 15.41 -12.62 -10.91
C SER A 85 14.25 -13.53 -11.33
N GLY A 86 13.02 -13.00 -11.33
CA GLY A 86 11.80 -13.73 -11.72
C GLY A 86 11.00 -14.34 -10.57
N LYS A 87 11.58 -14.54 -9.38
CA LYS A 87 10.85 -14.90 -8.16
C LYS A 87 11.20 -13.93 -7.03
N VAL A 88 10.17 -13.34 -6.45
CA VAL A 88 10.31 -12.25 -5.47
C VAL A 88 9.71 -12.65 -4.13
N VAL A 89 10.41 -12.31 -3.06
CA VAL A 89 9.85 -12.16 -1.72
C VAL A 89 9.79 -10.66 -1.43
N TYR A 90 8.58 -10.11 -1.35
CA TYR A 90 8.34 -8.69 -1.12
C TYR A 90 7.57 -8.50 0.18
N TYR A 91 8.22 -7.95 1.20
CA TYR A 91 7.60 -7.64 2.49
C TYR A 91 7.34 -6.14 2.65
N LEU A 92 6.17 -5.82 3.20
CA LEU A 92 5.75 -4.48 3.57
C LEU A 92 5.18 -4.46 4.98
N PHE A 93 5.56 -3.44 5.73
CA PHE A 93 4.90 -3.04 6.97
C PHE A 93 4.69 -1.53 6.98
N ILE A 94 3.43 -1.13 7.12
CA ILE A 94 2.96 0.25 7.14
C ILE A 94 2.37 0.53 8.54
N PRO A 95 3.17 1.06 9.47
CA PRO A 95 2.71 1.32 10.83
C PRO A 95 1.83 2.56 10.93
N PHE A 96 0.94 2.55 11.92
CA PHE A 96 0.08 3.67 12.28
C PHE A 96 0.53 4.29 13.59
N THR A 97 0.37 5.61 13.71
CA THR A 97 0.54 6.35 14.95
C THR A 97 -0.74 7.11 15.31
N SER A 98 -0.99 7.25 16.61
CA SER A 98 -2.16 7.97 17.13
C SER A 98 -2.01 9.47 16.93
N VAL A 99 -3.16 10.14 16.73
CA VAL A 99 -3.26 11.60 16.72
C VAL A 99 -4.36 12.06 17.67
N ASN A 100 -4.33 13.33 18.06
CA ASN A 100 -5.15 13.82 19.16
C ASN A 100 -6.58 14.17 18.74
N SER A 101 -6.81 14.38 17.44
CA SER A 101 -8.09 14.85 16.94
C SER A 101 -8.50 14.21 15.62
N LYS A 102 -9.81 14.24 15.38
CA LYS A 102 -10.44 13.81 14.13
C LYS A 102 -9.79 14.46 12.90
N CYS A 103 -9.42 15.74 12.97
CA CYS A 103 -8.91 16.47 11.80
C CYS A 103 -7.39 16.45 11.65
N GLU A 104 -6.67 15.87 12.62
CA GLU A 104 -5.26 15.48 12.47
C GLU A 104 -5.10 14.10 11.82
N ALA A 105 -6.16 13.29 11.80
CA ALA A 105 -6.13 11.96 11.20
C ALA A 105 -6.09 12.01 9.67
N TYR A 106 -5.55 10.94 9.10
CA TYR A 106 -5.55 10.70 7.67
C TYR A 106 -6.45 9.49 7.36
N THR A 107 -7.25 9.58 6.30
CA THR A 107 -8.23 8.54 5.93
C THR A 107 -8.02 8.01 4.52
N SER A 108 -6.91 8.37 3.90
CA SER A 108 -6.55 7.87 2.58
C SER A 108 -5.06 7.72 2.48
N PHE A 109 -4.65 6.69 1.77
CA PHE A 109 -3.27 6.28 1.64
C PHE A 109 -3.06 5.66 0.27
N ASP A 110 -1.89 5.90 -0.29
CA ASP A 110 -1.45 5.37 -1.56
C ASP A 110 0.08 5.43 -1.70
N HIS A 111 0.57 5.02 -2.85
CA HIS A 111 1.97 5.09 -3.22
C HIS A 111 2.15 5.49 -4.68
N VAL A 112 3.37 5.87 -5.03
CA VAL A 112 3.81 6.01 -6.41
C VAL A 112 5.27 5.64 -6.53
N GLY A 113 5.55 4.78 -7.47
CA GLY A 113 6.87 4.22 -7.64
C GLY A 113 6.89 3.10 -8.64
N GLY A 114 7.89 2.25 -8.50
CA GLY A 114 8.12 1.12 -9.38
C GLY A 114 9.58 0.72 -9.38
N TRP A 115 9.89 -0.26 -10.22
CA TRP A 115 11.21 -0.86 -10.32
C TRP A 115 11.98 -0.28 -11.50
N ASN A 116 13.22 0.14 -11.26
CA ASN A 116 14.15 0.63 -12.30
C ASN A 116 13.67 1.82 -13.16
N HIS A 117 12.67 2.58 -12.70
CA HIS A 117 12.30 3.86 -13.31
C HIS A 117 12.02 4.92 -12.24
N ALA A 118 12.12 6.20 -12.62
CA ALA A 118 11.77 7.29 -11.72
C ALA A 118 10.26 7.27 -11.41
N PRO A 119 9.85 7.44 -10.14
CA PRO A 119 8.44 7.56 -9.80
C PRO A 119 7.78 8.80 -10.43
N ALA A 120 6.58 8.65 -10.97
CA ALA A 120 5.82 9.74 -11.59
C ALA A 120 5.09 10.63 -10.55
N LEU A 121 5.80 11.10 -9.52
CA LEU A 121 5.23 11.75 -8.34
C LEU A 121 4.36 12.97 -8.69
N ASN A 122 4.82 13.84 -9.58
CA ASN A 122 4.05 15.04 -9.96
C ASN A 122 2.75 14.70 -10.69
N LYS A 123 2.73 13.60 -11.45
CA LYS A 123 1.49 13.11 -12.06
C LYS A 123 0.55 12.61 -10.98
N ARG A 124 1.04 11.80 -10.03
CA ARG A 124 0.21 11.26 -8.96
C ARG A 124 -0.38 12.34 -8.06
N LYS A 125 0.40 13.39 -7.74
CA LYS A 125 -0.10 14.56 -6.99
C LYS A 125 -1.35 15.15 -7.63
N ARG A 126 -1.32 15.42 -8.94
CA ARG A 126 -2.46 15.96 -9.69
C ARG A 126 -3.68 15.02 -9.69
N GLU A 127 -3.45 13.72 -9.81
CA GLU A 127 -4.52 12.72 -9.76
C GLU A 127 -5.22 12.70 -8.38
N LEU A 128 -4.47 12.98 -7.30
CA LEU A 128 -4.99 12.96 -5.94
C LEU A 128 -5.62 14.28 -5.48
N GLU A 129 -5.39 15.40 -6.19
CA GLU A 129 -6.02 16.70 -5.90
C GLU A 129 -7.55 16.58 -5.82
N GLY A 130 -8.16 15.88 -6.79
CA GLY A 130 -9.61 15.71 -6.87
C GLY A 130 -10.24 14.91 -5.73
N VAL A 131 -9.46 14.21 -4.91
CA VAL A 131 -9.94 13.44 -3.74
C VAL A 131 -9.44 13.99 -2.41
N THR A 132 -8.57 15.00 -2.44
CA THR A 132 -8.02 15.67 -1.27
C THR A 132 -9.00 16.72 -0.74
N LEU A 133 -9.11 16.80 0.58
CA LEU A 133 -9.93 17.80 1.25
C LEU A 133 -9.44 19.21 0.89
N GLU A 134 -10.38 20.08 0.52
CA GLU A 134 -10.07 21.45 0.11
C GLU A 134 -9.30 22.20 1.20
N GLY A 135 -8.23 22.93 0.82
CA GLY A 135 -7.35 23.63 1.75
C GLY A 135 -6.30 22.74 2.43
N HIS A 136 -6.32 21.42 2.24
CA HIS A 136 -5.33 20.50 2.78
C HIS A 136 -4.38 19.97 1.70
N THR A 137 -3.18 19.59 2.10
CA THR A 137 -2.15 19.08 1.19
C THR A 137 -1.92 17.58 1.36
N LEU A 138 -1.39 16.95 0.30
CA LEU A 138 -0.85 15.59 0.39
C LEU A 138 0.35 15.59 1.34
N ASP A 139 0.39 14.61 2.24
CA ASP A 139 1.57 14.30 3.06
C ASP A 139 2.30 13.14 2.40
N ILE A 140 3.59 13.34 2.10
CA ILE A 140 4.36 12.48 1.19
C ILE A 140 5.67 12.11 1.87
N SER A 141 5.96 10.81 1.91
CA SER A 141 7.19 10.29 2.49
C SER A 141 8.43 10.73 1.70
N LYS A 142 9.61 10.52 2.29
CA LYS A 142 10.84 10.41 1.49
C LYS A 142 10.75 9.16 0.60
N ILE A 143 11.53 9.14 -0.48
CA ILE A 143 11.62 7.95 -1.34
C ILE A 143 12.20 6.77 -0.54
N THR A 144 11.47 5.67 -0.51
CA THR A 144 11.94 4.40 0.05
C THR A 144 12.56 3.60 -1.08
N LYS A 145 13.73 3.00 -0.86
CA LYS A 145 14.42 2.19 -1.88
C LYS A 145 14.83 0.85 -1.32
N THR A 146 14.69 -0.21 -2.10
CA THR A 146 15.31 -1.50 -1.79
C THR A 146 16.65 -1.63 -2.51
N PRO A 147 17.56 -2.51 -2.04
CA PRO A 147 18.82 -2.77 -2.73
C PRO A 147 18.66 -3.23 -4.18
N GLU A 148 17.51 -3.81 -4.52
CA GLU A 148 17.23 -4.37 -5.85
C GLU A 148 16.58 -3.36 -6.80
N GLY A 149 16.44 -2.10 -6.39
CA GLY A 149 16.04 -1.00 -7.28
C GLY A 149 14.55 -0.66 -7.27
N LEU A 150 13.74 -1.27 -6.40
CA LEU A 150 12.37 -0.82 -6.15
C LEU A 150 12.42 0.53 -5.45
N GLN A 151 11.61 1.49 -5.92
CA GLN A 151 11.55 2.82 -5.33
C GLN A 151 10.09 3.24 -5.17
N GLU A 152 9.72 3.67 -3.96
CA GLU A 152 8.33 4.04 -3.63
C GLU A 152 8.28 5.34 -2.84
N PHE A 153 7.38 6.25 -3.25
CA PHE A 153 6.85 7.30 -2.38
C PHE A 153 5.53 6.83 -1.79
N TRP A 154 5.36 7.03 -0.49
CA TRP A 154 4.10 6.78 0.21
C TRP A 154 3.38 8.11 0.42
N ILE A 155 2.07 8.12 0.23
CA ILE A 155 1.25 9.33 0.22
C ILE A 155 0.05 9.07 1.13
N GLN A 156 -0.21 9.99 2.05
CA GLN A 156 -1.46 10.03 2.81
C GLN A 156 -2.13 11.39 2.66
N TRP A 157 -3.46 11.40 2.69
CA TRP A 157 -4.21 12.65 2.60
C TRP A 157 -5.54 12.59 3.35
N LYS A 158 -6.09 13.77 3.60
CA LYS A 158 -7.43 13.90 4.15
C LYS A 158 -8.44 13.74 3.04
N ASN A 159 -9.32 12.76 3.15
CA ASN A 159 -10.30 12.48 2.11
C ASN A 159 -11.42 13.51 2.13
N LYS A 160 -11.70 14.16 1.00
CA LYS A 160 -12.74 15.21 0.92
C LYS A 160 -14.14 14.75 1.29
N LYS A 161 -14.46 13.45 1.12
CA LYS A 161 -15.78 12.89 1.47
C LYS A 161 -15.80 12.41 2.92
N THR A 162 -14.78 11.69 3.37
CA THR A 162 -14.76 11.11 4.73
C THR A 162 -14.53 12.16 5.81
N GLN A 163 -13.79 13.22 5.51
CA GLN A 163 -13.39 14.26 6.45
C GLN A 163 -13.99 15.62 6.08
N SER A 164 -15.16 15.64 5.42
CA SER A 164 -15.78 16.88 4.92
C SER A 164 -16.14 17.90 6.01
N ASP A 165 -16.20 17.47 7.27
CA ASP A 165 -16.45 18.34 8.42
C ASP A 165 -15.15 18.88 9.07
N CYS A 166 -13.99 18.47 8.56
CA CYS A 166 -12.72 19.09 8.91
C CYS A 166 -12.54 20.37 8.08
N LYS A 167 -12.20 21.46 8.77
CA LYS A 167 -11.87 22.75 8.16
C LYS A 167 -10.41 22.78 7.72
#